data_AF-A0A6B3G092-F1
#
_entry.id   AF-A0A6B3G092-F1
#
_cell.length_a   1.000
_cell.length_b   1.000
_cell.length_c   1.000
_cell.angle_alpha   90.00
_cell.angle_beta   90.00
_cell.angle_gamma   90.00
#
_symmetry.space_group_name_H-M   'P 1'
#
loop_
_entity.id
_entity.type
_entity.pdbx_description
1 polymer ?
#
loop_
_entity_poly.entity_id
_entity_poly.type
_entity_poly.pdbx_seq_one_letter_code
_entity_poly.pdbx_strand_id
1 'polypeptide(L)'
;TRRVRFPALAAAGGGLLFGWTCYLSYGLGLMAAVLLAVLVLARTARPVPVFLLGALVVPVAFTLAGFNWWTAYHLLVERYYQGAGGVRPYG
;
A
#
# COMPACT_ATOMS: atom_id res chain seq x y z
N THR A 1 24.00 -13.60 13.04
CA THR A 1 22.95 -12.95 12.22
C THR A 1 23.60 -12.24 11.04
N ARG A 2 23.33 -12.68 9.81
CA ARG A 2 23.94 -12.10 8.60
C ARG A 2 23.34 -10.71 8.37
N ARG A 3 24.17 -9.66 8.31
CA ARG A 3 23.68 -8.31 7.94
C ARG A 3 23.18 -8.35 6.50
N VAL A 4 22.03 -7.72 6.25
CA VAL A 4 21.50 -7.51 4.88
C VAL A 4 22.59 -6.82 4.06
N ARG A 5 22.95 -7.37 2.88
CA ARG A 5 24.04 -6.84 2.05
C ARG A 5 23.75 -5.41 1.55
N PHE A 6 22.47 -5.11 1.26
CA PHE A 6 22.01 -3.80 0.79
C PHE A 6 20.73 -3.38 1.52
N PRO A 7 20.82 -2.89 2.77
CA PRO A 7 19.64 -2.60 3.59
C PRO A 7 18.80 -1.45 3.03
N ALA A 8 19.43 -0.45 2.40
CA ALA A 8 18.71 0.66 1.77
C ALA A 8 17.92 0.22 0.54
N LEU A 9 18.51 -0.61 -0.33
CA LEU A 9 17.81 -1.13 -1.51
C LEU A 9 16.63 -2.02 -1.13
N ALA A 10 16.80 -2.86 -0.10
CA ALA A 10 15.71 -3.67 0.43
C ALA A 10 14.57 -2.81 1.02
N ALA A 11 14.91 -1.73 1.75
CA ALA A 11 13.91 -0.80 2.27
C ALA A 11 13.17 -0.07 1.14
N ALA A 12 13.89 0.47 0.15
CA ALA A 12 13.30 1.15 -0.99
C ALA A 12 12.41 0.21 -1.83
N GLY A 13 12.90 -0.99 -2.14
CA GLY A 13 12.14 -1.99 -2.88
C GLY A 13 10.89 -2.47 -2.13
N GLY A 14 11.01 -2.72 -0.83
CA GLY A 14 9.86 -3.06 0.02
C GLY A 14 8.83 -1.93 0.09
N GLY A 15 9.30 -0.68 0.17
CA GLY A 15 8.48 0.52 0.08
C GLY A 15 7.72 0.58 -1.24
N LEU A 16 8.44 0.48 -2.36
CA LEU A 16 7.86 0.50 -3.71
C LEU A 16 6.78 -0.57 -3.88
N LEU A 17 7.07 -1.81 -3.46
CA LEU A 17 6.10 -2.90 -3.51
C LEU A 17 4.86 -2.61 -2.67
N PHE A 18 5.03 -2.06 -1.46
CA PHE A 18 3.90 -1.68 -0.60
C PHE A 18 3.06 -0.55 -1.20
N GLY A 19 3.69 0.49 -1.76
CA GLY A 19 2.99 1.56 -2.46
C GLY A 19 2.20 1.05 -3.67
N TRP A 20 2.80 0.14 -4.44
CA TRP A 20 2.14 -0.51 -5.57
C TRP A 20 0.94 -1.35 -5.14
N THR A 21 1.08 -2.20 -4.13
CA THR A 21 -0.03 -3.07 -3.69
C THR A 21 -1.23 -2.28 -3.16
N CYS A 22 -1.01 -1.14 -2.50
CA CYS A 22 -2.09 -0.22 -2.09
C CYS A 22 -2.91 0.33 -3.27
N TYR A 23 -2.30 0.47 -4.45
CA TYR A 23 -2.96 0.92 -5.67
C TYR A 23 -3.59 -0.22 -6.48
N LEU A 24 -3.24 -1.48 -6.18
CA LEU A 24 -3.90 -2.66 -6.74
C LEU A 24 -5.11 -3.11 -5.93
N SER A 25 -5.08 -2.92 -4.60
CA SER A 25 -6.17 -3.28 -3.70
C SER A 25 -6.20 -2.38 -2.47
N TYR A 26 -7.36 -1.77 -2.22
CA TYR A 26 -7.63 -0.97 -1.01
C TYR A 26 -7.46 -1.78 0.29
N GLY A 27 -7.71 -3.10 0.24
CA GLY A 27 -7.53 -3.98 1.41
C GLY A 27 -6.06 -4.20 1.78
N LEU A 28 -5.13 -4.09 0.83
CA LEU A 28 -3.70 -4.28 1.10
C LEU A 28 -3.07 -3.12 1.88
N GLY A 29 -3.76 -1.98 2.00
CA GLY A 29 -3.40 -0.93 2.94
C GLY A 29 -3.32 -1.42 4.40
N LEU A 30 -4.06 -2.47 4.76
CA LEU A 30 -4.01 -3.10 6.09
C LEU A 30 -2.63 -3.70 6.40
N MET A 31 -1.80 -3.99 5.39
CA MET A 31 -0.44 -4.46 5.59
C MET A 31 0.44 -3.43 6.31
N ALA A 32 0.06 -2.14 6.29
CA ALA A 32 0.71 -1.11 7.10
C ALA A 32 0.77 -1.49 8.60
N ALA A 33 -0.29 -2.10 9.14
CA ALA A 33 -0.32 -2.55 10.54
C ALA A 33 0.73 -3.62 10.82
N VAL A 34 0.89 -4.58 9.90
CA VAL A 34 1.91 -5.64 9.99
C VAL A 34 3.31 -5.03 9.92
N LEU A 35 3.54 -4.10 8.99
CA LEU A 35 4.83 -3.40 8.85
C LEU A 35 5.17 -2.58 10.11
N LEU A 36 4.18 -1.91 10.71
CA LEU A 36 4.35 -1.20 11.98
C LEU A 36 4.70 -2.17 13.11
N ALA A 37 4.02 -3.32 13.22
CA ALA A 37 4.35 -4.34 14.20
C ALA A 37 5.80 -4.84 14.04
N VAL A 38 6.27 -5.04 12.81
CA VAL A 38 7.67 -5.41 12.54
C VAL A 38 8.63 -4.32 13.03
N LEU A 39 8.35 -3.04 12.78
CA LEU A 39 9.21 -1.93 13.26
C LEU A 39 9.27 -1.83 14.78
N VAL A 40 8.13 -2.04 15.46
CA VAL A 40 8.02 -2.06 16.92
C VAL A 40 8.84 -3.22 17.50
N LEU A 41 8.70 -4.43 16.94
CA LEU A 41 9.43 -5.62 17.39
C LEU A 41 10.94 -5.51 17.09
N ALA A 42 11.31 -4.95 15.94
CA ALA A 42 12.70 -4.71 15.56
C ALA A 42 13.34 -3.53 16.31
N ARG A 43 12.53 -2.72 17.01
CA ARG A 43 12.94 -1.52 17.77
C ARG A 43 13.83 -0.59 16.96
N THR A 44 13.49 -0.38 15.69
CA THR A 44 14.27 0.47 14.80
C THR A 44 13.39 1.24 13.81
N ALA A 45 13.67 2.53 13.66
CA ALA A 45 13.06 3.39 12.65
C ALA A 45 14.00 3.68 11.46
N ARG A 46 15.22 3.12 11.47
CA ARG A 46 16.25 3.39 10.45
C ARG A 46 15.80 3.17 9.00
N PRO A 47 15.04 2.10 8.65
CA PRO A 47 14.63 1.90 7.26
C PRO A 47 13.45 2.79 6.84
N VAL A 48 12.76 3.44 7.79
CA VAL A 48 11.49 4.14 7.54
C VAL A 48 11.63 5.23 6.47
N PRO A 49 12.62 6.14 6.51
CA PRO A 49 12.72 7.19 5.49
C PRO A 49 12.90 6.62 4.08
N VAL A 50 13.78 5.62 3.93
CA VAL A 50 14.06 4.99 2.63
C VAL A 50 12.88 4.16 2.13
N PHE A 51 12.18 3.48 3.04
CA PHE A 51 10.94 2.78 2.75
C PHE A 51 9.85 3.75 2.26
N LEU A 52 9.66 4.88 2.94
CA LEU A 52 8.67 5.89 2.55
C LEU A 52 8.97 6.48 1.18
N LEU A 53 10.24 6.73 0.85
CA LEU A 53 10.64 7.17 -0.49
C LEU A 53 10.20 6.18 -1.58
N GLY A 54 10.37 4.87 -1.34
CA GLY A 54 9.87 3.85 -2.26
C GLY A 54 8.34 3.80 -2.30
N ALA A 55 7.68 3.85 -1.15
CA ALA A 55 6.23 3.74 -1.03
C ALA A 55 5.47 4.91 -1.69
N LEU A 56 6.09 6.09 -1.76
CA LEU A 56 5.49 7.27 -2.38
C LEU A 56 5.59 7.28 -3.91
N VAL A 57 6.41 6.44 -4.54
CA VAL A 57 6.59 6.43 -6.00
C VAL A 57 5.26 6.25 -6.74
N VAL A 58 4.49 5.21 -6.38
CA VAL A 58 3.22 4.90 -7.04
C VAL A 58 2.16 5.97 -6.71
N PRO A 59 1.91 6.36 -5.44
CA PRO A 59 0.99 7.43 -5.12
C PRO A 59 1.27 8.75 -5.85
N VAL A 60 2.53 9.17 -5.89
CA VAL A 60 2.92 10.42 -6.57
C VAL A 60 2.70 10.30 -8.08
N ALA A 61 3.13 9.20 -8.71
CA ALA A 61 2.95 9.00 -10.15
C ALA A 61 1.46 9.05 -10.56
N PHE A 62 0.59 8.38 -9.81
CA PHE A 62 -0.86 8.38 -10.10
C PHE A 62 -1.51 9.72 -9.78
N THR A 63 -1.10 10.40 -8.70
CA THR A 63 -1.61 11.73 -8.37
C THR A 63 -1.27 12.73 -9.48
N LEU A 64 -0.03 12.69 -9.99
CA LEU A 64 0.40 13.51 -11.13
C LEU A 64 -0.33 13.16 -12.43
N ALA A 65 -0.73 11.89 -12.59
CA ALA A 65 -1.59 11.46 -13.70
C ALA A 65 -3.08 11.85 -13.51
N GLY A 66 -3.44 12.53 -12.40
CA GLY A 66 -4.80 13.01 -12.13
C GLY A 66 -5.70 12.02 -11.39
N PHE A 67 -5.15 10.92 -10.88
CA PHE A 67 -5.92 9.92 -10.14
C PHE A 67 -6.10 10.34 -8.67
N ASN A 68 -7.36 10.43 -8.23
CA ASN A 68 -7.70 10.68 -6.83
C ASN A 68 -8.15 9.37 -6.15
N TRP A 69 -7.30 8.85 -5.26
CA TRP A 69 -7.51 7.56 -4.59
C TRP A 69 -8.79 7.50 -3.74
N TRP A 70 -9.19 8.60 -3.11
CA TRP A 70 -10.42 8.68 -2.29
C TRP A 70 -11.67 8.74 -3.16
N THR A 71 -11.68 9.57 -4.19
CA THR A 71 -12.80 9.62 -5.14
C THR A 71 -13.00 8.26 -5.81
N ALA A 72 -11.91 7.62 -6.24
CA ALA A 72 -11.95 6.28 -6.82
C ALA A 72 -12.48 5.23 -5.85
N TYR A 73 -12.17 5.32 -4.55
CA TYR A 73 -12.71 4.43 -3.53
C TYR A 73 -14.23 4.53 -3.40
N HIS A 74 -14.75 5.76 -3.30
CA HIS A 74 -16.20 5.96 -3.21
C HIS A 74 -16.92 5.46 -4.46
N LEU A 75 -16.39 5.77 -5.64
CA LEU A 75 -16.93 5.27 -6.91
C LEU A 75 -16.85 3.73 -7.01
N LEU A 76 -15.78 3.11 -6.50
CA LEU A 76 -15.64 1.66 -6.44
C LEU A 76 -16.76 1.05 -5.59
N VAL A 77 -17.01 1.61 -4.40
CA VAL A 77 -18.08 1.15 -3.50
C VAL A 77 -19.45 1.34 -4.14
N GLU A 78 -19.72 2.51 -4.71
CA GLU A 78 -21.00 2.80 -5.36
C GLU A 78 -21.28 1.82 -6.52
N ARG A 79 -20.29 1.63 -7.41
CA ARG A 79 -20.40 0.69 -8.52
C ARG A 79 -20.50 -0.76 -8.06
N TYR A 80 -19.81 -1.11 -6.98
CA TYR A 80 -19.95 -2.42 -6.36
C TYR A 80 -21.41 -2.67 -5.99
N TYR A 81 -22.06 -1.74 -5.30
CA TYR A 81 -23.48 -1.88 -4.93
C TYR A 81 -24.45 -1.77 -6.12
N GLN A 82 -24.14 -0.97 -7.14
CA GLN A 82 -24.93 -0.93 -8.38
C GLN A 82 -24.85 -2.23 -9.19
N GLY A 83 -23.73 -2.96 -9.10
CA GLY A 83 -23.49 -4.20 -9.82
C GLY A 83 -23.58 -5.45 -8.92
N ALA A 84 -22.43 -6.10 -8.75
CA ALA A 84 -22.31 -7.39 -8.05
C ALA A 84 -22.81 -7.37 -6.60
N GLY A 85 -22.82 -6.21 -5.95
CA GLY A 85 -23.36 -6.00 -4.62
C GLY A 85 -24.89 -6.00 -4.57
N GLY A 86 -25.56 -5.59 -5.65
CA GLY A 86 -27.02 -5.56 -5.80
C GLY A 86 -27.62 -6.87 -6.35
N VAL A 87 -26.83 -7.64 -7.08
CA VAL A 87 -27.22 -8.98 -7.59
C VAL A 87 -26.34 -10.04 -6.92
N ARG A 88 -26.71 -10.45 -5.71
CA ARG A 88 -26.04 -11.55 -5.00
C ARG A 88 -26.94 -12.78 -5.00
N PRO A 89 -26.50 -13.94 -5.53
CA PRO A 89 -27.22 -15.21 -5.43
C PRO A 89 -27.05 -15.80 -4.02
N TYR A 90 -27.45 -15.04 -3.00
CA TYR A 90 -27.64 -15.55 -1.64
C TYR A 90 -29.12 -15.88 -1.37
N GLY A 91 -29.95 -15.80 -2.41
CA GLY A 91 -31.25 -16.49 -2.49
C GLY A 91 -31.06 -17.86 -3.09
#